data_AF-A0A940Q243-F1
#
_entry.id   AF-A0A940Q243-F1
#
_cell.length_a   1.000
_cell.length_b   1.000
_cell.length_c   1.000
_cell.angle_alpha   90.00
_cell.angle_beta   90.00
_cell.angle_gamma   90.00
#
_symmetry.space_group_name_H-M   'P 1'
#
loop_
_entity.id
_entity.type
_entity.pdbx_description
1 polymer ?
#
loop_
_entity_poly.entity_id
_entity_poly.type
_entity_poly.pdbx_seq_one_letter_code
_entity_poly.pdbx_strand_id
1 'polypeptide(L)'
;KILFIPDCNLGSFVAKQVPEKEFAFIKGGCPTHADITPEQARKAKEAHPDALLLLHPECKPEVTAMADYAGSTTGIMSYAAKSTAKEFIIGTENSIVQHLSIEHPDKMFYPLSMDCYCHNMKITSITDVLHCLEGTDGEEIIIPEETRLKAKVCIDEMLRLG
;
A
#
# COMPACT_ATOMS: atom_id res chain seq x y z
N LYS A 1 20.00 -5.96 -16.27
CA LYS A 1 18.74 -5.20 -16.37
C LYS A 1 17.60 -6.01 -15.76
N ILE A 2 16.84 -5.44 -14.82
CA ILE A 2 15.70 -6.07 -14.12
C ILE A 2 14.41 -5.52 -14.75
N LEU A 3 13.53 -6.39 -15.24
CA LEU A 3 12.18 -5.99 -15.63
C LEU A 3 11.30 -5.92 -14.37
N PHE A 4 10.77 -4.75 -14.04
CA PHE A 4 9.95 -4.54 -12.85
C PHE A 4 8.55 -4.08 -13.26
N ILE A 5 7.54 -4.85 -12.84
CA ILE A 5 6.14 -4.71 -13.24
C ILE A 5 5.24 -5.09 -12.06
N PRO A 6 3.96 -4.65 -12.04
CA PRO A 6 3.34 -3.72 -12.99
C PRO A 6 3.56 -2.25 -12.63
N ASP A 7 3.97 -1.95 -11.39
CA ASP A 7 3.99 -0.59 -10.85
C ASP A 7 5.34 0.11 -11.06
N CYS A 8 5.35 1.17 -11.86
CA CYS A 8 6.56 1.93 -12.15
C CYS A 8 7.00 2.86 -11.02
N ASN A 9 6.09 3.28 -10.12
CA ASN A 9 6.42 4.11 -8.97
C ASN A 9 7.17 3.27 -7.93
N LEU A 10 6.64 2.09 -7.60
CA LEU A 10 7.33 1.13 -6.74
C LEU A 10 8.67 0.71 -7.34
N GLY A 11 8.71 0.41 -8.65
CA GLY A 11 9.96 0.09 -9.34
C GLY A 11 10.99 1.21 -9.25
N SER A 12 10.56 2.47 -9.42
CA SER A 12 11.43 3.64 -9.27
C SER A 12 11.90 3.84 -7.83
N PHE A 13 11.04 3.56 -6.84
CA PHE A 13 11.39 3.61 -5.42
C PHE A 13 12.45 2.56 -5.06
N VAL A 14 12.33 1.34 -5.58
CA VAL A 14 13.33 0.27 -5.39
C VAL A 14 14.64 0.62 -6.11
N ALA A 15 14.57 1.11 -7.36
CA ALA A 15 15.77 1.44 -8.14
C ALA A 15 16.65 2.51 -7.46
N LYS A 16 16.07 3.45 -6.72
CA LYS A 16 16.82 4.45 -5.94
C LYS A 16 17.62 3.83 -4.78
N GLN A 17 17.20 2.68 -4.26
CA GLN A 17 17.86 2.00 -3.14
C GLN A 17 19.01 1.08 -3.59
N VAL A 18 19.00 0.65 -4.85
CA VAL A 18 20.03 -0.20 -5.47
C VAL A 18 20.53 0.44 -6.78
N PRO A 19 21.22 1.59 -6.70
CA PRO A 19 21.59 2.40 -7.86
C PRO A 19 22.57 1.70 -8.82
N GLU A 20 23.22 0.63 -8.38
CA GLU A 20 24.11 -0.21 -9.19
C GLU A 20 23.35 -1.16 -10.14
N LYS A 21 22.03 -1.29 -10.01
CA LYS A 21 21.19 -2.14 -10.85
C LYS A 21 20.44 -1.31 -11.88
N GLU A 22 20.43 -1.81 -13.11
CA GLU A 22 19.63 -1.22 -14.19
C GLU A 22 18.22 -1.82 -14.20
N PHE A 23 17.19 -0.98 -14.30
CA PHE A 23 15.78 -1.39 -14.36
C PHE A 23 15.13 -1.07 -15.72
N ALA A 24 14.07 -1.80 -16.06
CA ALA A 24 13.13 -1.50 -17.12
C ALA A 24 11.70 -1.56 -16.55
N PHE A 25 10.89 -0.56 -16.86
CA PHE A 25 9.52 -0.42 -16.33
C PHE A 25 8.48 -0.45 -17.45
N ILE A 26 7.27 -0.90 -17.11
CA ILE A 26 6.06 -0.69 -17.91
C ILE A 26 5.25 0.43 -17.24
N LYS A 27 4.54 1.24 -18.04
CA LYS A 27 3.62 2.27 -17.51
C LYS A 27 2.35 1.62 -16.96
N GLY A 28 2.44 1.06 -15.76
CA GLY A 28 1.33 0.59 -14.95
C GLY A 28 1.47 1.06 -13.50
N GLY A 29 0.52 0.67 -12.65
CA GLY A 29 0.55 0.96 -11.22
C GLY A 29 -0.83 1.02 -10.60
N CYS A 30 -0.89 1.28 -9.30
CA CYS A 30 -2.14 1.44 -8.58
C CYS A 30 -2.79 2.80 -8.88
N PRO A 31 -4.04 2.85 -9.41
CA PRO A 31 -4.70 4.13 -9.68
C PRO A 31 -4.93 4.93 -8.40
N THR A 32 -5.31 4.27 -7.30
CA THR A 32 -5.59 4.94 -6.02
C THR A 32 -4.37 5.67 -5.47
N HIS A 33 -3.17 5.07 -5.51
CA HIS A 33 -1.95 5.71 -5.02
C HIS A 33 -1.37 6.70 -6.05
N ALA A 34 -1.49 6.40 -7.34
CA ALA A 34 -1.01 7.29 -8.39
C ALA A 34 -1.82 8.60 -8.49
N ASP A 35 -3.08 8.60 -8.05
CA ASP A 35 -3.94 9.78 -8.05
C ASP A 35 -3.62 10.77 -6.92
N ILE A 36 -2.84 10.37 -5.92
CA ILE A 36 -2.36 11.27 -4.88
C ILE A 36 -1.43 12.32 -5.49
N THR A 37 -1.71 13.59 -5.21
CA THR A 37 -0.95 14.74 -5.71
C THR A 37 -0.09 15.39 -4.62
N PRO A 38 1.01 16.06 -4.98
CA PRO A 38 1.80 16.85 -4.03
C PRO A 38 0.98 17.93 -3.32
N GLU A 39 -0.02 18.51 -3.99
CA GLU A 39 -0.89 19.53 -3.39
C GLU A 39 -1.80 18.94 -2.31
N GLN A 40 -2.34 17.74 -2.50
CA GLN A 40 -3.08 17.05 -1.43
C GLN A 40 -2.18 16.76 -0.24
N ALA A 41 -0.96 16.26 -0.48
CA ALA A 41 0.00 16.01 0.60
C ALA A 41 0.36 17.31 1.35
N ARG A 42 0.57 18.42 0.62
CA ARG A 42 0.85 19.74 1.20
C ARG A 42 -0.32 20.22 2.07
N LYS A 43 -1.54 20.17 1.55
CA LYS A 43 -2.76 20.54 2.30
C LYS A 43 -2.95 19.70 3.56
N ALA A 44 -2.70 18.40 3.49
CA ALA A 44 -2.77 17.52 4.66
C ALA A 44 -1.76 17.93 5.73
N LYS A 45 -0.51 18.22 5.35
CA LYS A 45 0.53 18.72 6.27
C LYS A 45 0.18 20.11 6.84
N GLU A 46 -0.43 20.98 6.06
CA GLU A 46 -0.90 22.29 6.56
C GLU A 46 -2.04 22.16 7.57
N ALA A 47 -2.94 21.19 7.38
CA ALA A 47 -4.03 20.91 8.32
C ALA A 47 -3.54 20.25 9.62
N HIS A 48 -2.45 19.47 9.55
CA HIS A 48 -1.87 18.72 10.67
C HIS A 48 -0.33 18.91 10.71
N PRO A 49 0.16 20.09 11.15
CA PRO A 49 1.57 20.46 11.04
C PRO A 49 2.51 19.60 11.90
N ASP A 50 2.01 19.02 13.00
CA ASP A 50 2.77 18.16 13.90
C ASP A 50 2.72 16.66 13.50
N ALA A 51 1.95 16.33 12.45
CA ALA A 51 1.77 14.96 12.01
C ALA A 51 2.87 14.49 11.05
N LEU A 52 3.40 13.28 11.29
CA LEU A 52 4.34 12.64 10.37
C LEU A 52 3.61 12.08 9.15
N LEU A 53 4.12 12.36 7.96
CA LEU A 53 3.57 11.90 6.69
C LEU A 53 4.12 10.52 6.32
N LEU A 54 3.28 9.48 6.37
CA LEU A 54 3.64 8.11 6.03
C LEU A 54 2.98 7.71 4.71
N LEU A 55 3.76 7.36 3.68
CA LEU A 55 3.29 7.13 2.31
C LEU A 55 3.60 5.73 1.79
N HIS A 56 2.71 5.19 0.95
CA HIS A 56 2.99 3.97 0.20
C HIS A 56 3.91 4.26 -1.01
N PRO A 57 4.92 3.43 -1.33
CA PRO A 57 5.84 3.65 -2.44
C PRO A 57 5.20 3.53 -3.84
N GLU A 58 3.94 3.10 -3.94
CA GLU A 58 3.15 3.17 -5.19
C GLU A 58 2.68 4.59 -5.52
N CYS A 59 2.81 5.55 -4.58
CA CYS A 59 2.58 6.96 -4.86
C CYS A 59 3.66 7.49 -5.81
N LYS A 60 3.34 8.54 -6.57
CA LYS A 60 4.29 9.16 -7.50
C LYS A 60 5.58 9.62 -6.79
N PRO A 61 6.75 9.58 -7.45
CA PRO A 61 8.04 9.94 -6.85
C PRO A 61 8.08 11.33 -6.19
N GLU A 62 7.39 12.31 -6.76
CA GLU A 62 7.28 13.66 -6.22
C GLU A 62 6.47 13.74 -4.93
N VAL A 63 5.54 12.80 -4.71
CA VAL A 63 4.75 12.69 -3.47
C VAL A 63 5.55 11.95 -2.41
N THR A 64 6.14 10.81 -2.76
CA THR A 64 6.98 10.03 -1.82
C THR A 64 8.20 10.80 -1.32
N ALA A 65 8.71 11.76 -2.10
CA ALA A 65 9.79 12.65 -1.67
C ALA A 65 9.40 13.60 -0.51
N MET A 66 8.11 13.80 -0.24
CA MET A 66 7.62 14.63 0.87
C MET A 66 7.43 13.83 2.17
N ALA A 67 7.55 12.51 2.11
CA ALA A 67 7.25 11.60 3.21
C ALA A 67 8.30 11.66 4.33
N ASP A 68 7.85 11.58 5.57
CA ASP A 68 8.71 11.28 6.72
C ASP A 68 9.06 9.79 6.77
N TYR A 69 8.18 8.94 6.21
CA TYR A 69 8.42 7.53 5.97
C TYR A 69 7.69 7.04 4.72
N ALA A 70 8.37 6.23 3.90
CA ALA A 70 7.75 5.54 2.77
C ALA A 70 7.98 4.02 2.88
N GLY A 71 6.91 3.24 2.80
CA GLY A 71 6.99 1.77 2.93
C GLY A 71 5.68 1.05 2.67
N SER A 72 5.70 -0.28 2.75
CA SER A 72 4.48 -1.09 2.63
C SER A 72 3.47 -0.75 3.72
N THR A 73 2.22 -1.16 3.56
CA THR A 73 1.18 -1.02 4.60
C THR A 73 1.66 -1.52 5.96
N THR A 74 2.25 -2.72 6.03
CA THR A 74 2.83 -3.26 7.27
C THR A 74 3.98 -2.40 7.80
N GLY A 75 4.81 -1.87 6.91
CA GLY A 75 5.89 -0.93 7.27
C GLY A 75 5.36 0.36 7.88
N ILE A 76 4.34 0.96 7.26
CA ILE A 76 3.67 2.19 7.74
C ILE A 76 3.07 1.94 9.11
N MET A 77 2.31 0.84 9.27
CA MET A 77 1.70 0.50 10.56
C MET A 77 2.76 0.26 11.64
N SER A 78 3.84 -0.46 11.32
CA SER A 78 4.93 -0.70 12.28
C SER A 78 5.66 0.59 12.66
N TYR A 79 5.90 1.48 11.71
CA TYR A 79 6.52 2.79 11.96
C TYR A 79 5.64 3.64 12.88
N ALA A 80 4.34 3.74 12.57
CA ALA A 80 3.36 4.46 13.37
C ALA A 80 3.28 3.90 14.80
N ALA A 81 3.20 2.57 14.96
CA ALA A 81 3.13 1.90 16.25
C ALA A 81 4.36 2.19 17.13
N LYS A 82 5.57 2.08 16.56
CA LYS A 82 6.85 2.24 17.26
C LYS A 82 7.27 3.69 17.45
N SER A 83 6.72 4.62 16.68
CA SER A 83 7.05 6.04 16.77
C SER A 83 6.54 6.63 18.08
N THR A 84 7.30 7.58 18.63
CA THR A 84 6.92 8.39 19.79
C THR A 84 6.00 9.56 19.40
N ALA A 85 5.86 9.85 18.11
CA ALA A 85 4.93 10.87 17.63
C ALA A 85 3.48 10.48 17.94
N LYS A 86 2.63 11.50 18.06
CA LYS A 86 1.21 11.35 18.41
C LYS A 86 0.28 11.52 17.23
N GLU A 87 0.77 12.08 16.13
CA GLU A 87 -0.05 12.44 14.98
C GLU A 87 0.60 11.93 13.69
N PHE A 88 -0.21 11.34 12.81
CA PHE A 88 0.26 10.74 11.57
C PHE A 88 -0.72 11.00 10.43
N ILE A 89 -0.21 11.42 9.28
CA ILE A 89 -0.96 11.46 8.02
C ILE A 89 -0.64 10.18 7.25
N ILE A 90 -1.67 9.42 6.90
CA ILE A 90 -1.55 8.12 6.23
C ILE A 90 -1.93 8.28 4.76
N GLY A 91 -0.95 8.17 3.87
CA GLY A 91 -1.13 8.14 2.42
C GLY A 91 -1.02 6.73 1.85
N THR A 92 -1.99 5.91 2.21
CA THR A 92 -2.31 4.62 1.57
C THR A 92 -3.83 4.43 1.63
N GLU A 93 -4.34 3.22 1.49
CA GLU A 93 -5.79 2.97 1.60
C GLU A 93 -6.34 3.32 2.99
N ASN A 94 -7.51 3.96 3.03
CA ASN A 94 -8.09 4.58 4.23
C ASN A 94 -8.48 3.61 5.36
N SER A 95 -8.65 2.31 5.11
CA SER A 95 -8.87 1.33 6.19
C SER A 95 -7.67 1.22 7.13
N ILE A 96 -6.46 1.59 6.67
CA ILE A 96 -5.27 1.59 7.52
C ILE A 96 -5.37 2.66 8.62
N VAL A 97 -5.98 3.81 8.32
CA VAL A 97 -6.30 4.82 9.34
C VAL A 97 -7.22 4.24 10.39
N GLN A 98 -8.29 3.55 9.97
CA GLN A 98 -9.26 2.94 10.88
C GLN A 98 -8.61 1.88 11.77
N HIS A 99 -7.82 0.98 11.18
CA HIS A 99 -7.12 -0.06 11.90
C HIS A 99 -6.14 0.50 12.94
N LEU A 100 -5.31 1.46 12.55
CA LEU A 100 -4.37 2.12 13.47
C LEU A 100 -5.10 2.87 14.60
N SER A 101 -6.25 3.48 14.32
CA SER A 101 -7.05 4.18 15.32
C SER A 101 -7.65 3.24 16.36
N ILE A 102 -7.97 2.00 15.96
CA ILE A 102 -8.45 0.95 16.87
C ILE A 102 -7.30 0.40 17.73
N GLU A 103 -6.14 0.12 17.13
CA GLU A 103 -5.00 -0.46 17.82
C GLU A 103 -4.27 0.53 18.74
N HIS A 104 -4.27 1.81 18.38
CA HIS A 104 -3.55 2.88 19.07
C HIS A 104 -4.45 4.10 19.35
N PRO A 105 -5.43 3.97 20.27
CA PRO A 105 -6.40 5.03 20.54
C PRO A 105 -5.78 6.27 21.20
N ASP A 106 -4.52 6.21 21.65
CA ASP A 106 -3.77 7.32 22.22
C ASP A 106 -3.01 8.16 21.17
N LYS A 107 -3.14 7.80 19.89
CA LYS A 107 -2.53 8.46 18.72
C LYS A 107 -3.62 8.88 17.74
N MET A 108 -3.34 9.91 16.95
CA MET A 108 -4.22 10.45 15.93
C MET A 108 -3.72 10.05 14.55
N PHE A 109 -4.61 9.48 13.75
CA PHE A 109 -4.35 9.06 12.38
C PHE A 109 -5.30 9.80 11.44
N TYR A 110 -4.74 10.52 10.48
CA TYR A 110 -5.48 11.31 9.51
C TYR A 110 -5.30 10.71 8.12
N PRO A 111 -6.39 10.50 7.34
CA PRO A 111 -6.25 10.13 5.94
C PRO A 111 -5.62 11.30 5.17
N LEU A 112 -4.70 11.01 4.25
CA LEU A 112 -4.16 12.04 3.36
C LEU A 112 -5.24 12.64 2.46
N SER A 113 -6.12 11.78 1.95
CA SER A 113 -7.29 12.16 1.16
C SER A 113 -8.44 11.17 1.38
N MET A 114 -9.68 11.66 1.32
CA MET A 114 -10.86 10.79 1.30
C MET A 114 -10.92 9.91 0.05
N ASP A 115 -10.23 10.32 -1.03
CA ASP A 115 -10.15 9.60 -2.29
C ASP A 115 -9.17 8.41 -2.26
N CYS A 116 -8.42 8.24 -1.17
CA CYS A 116 -7.53 7.07 -0.95
C CYS A 116 -8.35 5.80 -0.62
N TYR A 117 -9.24 5.41 -1.53
CA TYR A 117 -10.25 4.38 -1.32
C TYR A 117 -10.35 3.45 -2.54
N CYS A 118 -9.88 2.21 -2.38
CA CYS A 118 -9.92 1.21 -3.46
C CYS A 118 -11.30 0.54 -3.52
N HIS A 119 -12.08 0.86 -4.56
CA HIS A 119 -13.44 0.33 -4.71
C HIS A 119 -13.47 -1.20 -4.86
N ASN A 120 -12.48 -1.78 -5.54
CA ASN A 120 -12.39 -3.23 -5.73
C ASN A 120 -12.20 -3.98 -4.40
N MET A 121 -11.47 -3.41 -3.44
CA MET A 121 -11.31 -4.02 -2.11
C MET A 121 -12.60 -4.02 -1.29
N LYS A 122 -13.62 -3.25 -1.69
CA LYS A 122 -14.86 -3.02 -0.95
C LYS A 122 -16.07 -3.68 -1.60
N ILE A 123 -15.82 -4.48 -2.64
CA ILE A 123 -16.83 -5.34 -3.26
C ILE A 123 -17.28 -6.42 -2.28
N THR A 124 -16.35 -6.96 -1.48
CA THR A 124 -16.68 -7.94 -0.45
C THR A 124 -17.33 -7.29 0.77
N SER A 125 -18.54 -7.72 1.08
CA SER A 125 -19.32 -7.33 2.25
C SER A 125 -19.36 -8.44 3.31
N ILE A 126 -19.84 -8.12 4.51
CA ILE A 126 -20.02 -9.13 5.57
C ILE A 126 -21.08 -10.18 5.22
N THR A 127 -22.08 -9.81 4.41
CA THR A 127 -23.10 -10.72 3.91
C THR A 127 -22.49 -11.73 2.94
N ASP A 128 -21.60 -11.29 2.05
CA ASP A 128 -20.92 -12.19 1.11
C ASP A 128 -20.06 -13.22 1.86
N VAL A 129 -19.38 -12.77 2.93
CA VAL A 129 -18.60 -13.67 3.80
C VAL A 129 -19.50 -14.69 4.49
N LEU A 130 -20.66 -14.27 5.02
CA LEU A 130 -21.62 -15.19 5.64
C LEU A 130 -22.12 -16.23 4.63
N HIS A 131 -22.58 -15.80 3.46
CA HIS A 131 -23.08 -16.71 2.44
C HIS A 131 -22.01 -17.70 1.95
N CYS A 132 -20.76 -17.24 1.81
CA CYS A 132 -19.62 -18.10 1.52
C CYS A 132 -19.42 -19.18 2.59
N LEU A 133 -19.52 -18.83 3.87
CA LEU A 133 -19.41 -19.78 4.98
C LEU A 133 -20.61 -20.74 5.08
N GLU A 134 -21.79 -20.31 4.68
CA GLU A 134 -23.00 -21.15 4.60
C GLU A 134 -23.03 -22.04 3.35
N GLY A 135 -22.11 -21.83 2.40
CA GLY A 135 -22.08 -22.52 1.12
C GLY A 135 -23.22 -22.11 0.18
N THR A 136 -23.79 -20.93 0.38
CA THR A 136 -24.90 -20.38 -0.41
C THR A 136 -24.43 -19.42 -1.50
N ASP A 137 -23.20 -18.92 -1.40
CA ASP A 137 -22.54 -18.06 -2.39
C ASP A 137 -21.01 -18.28 -2.38
N GLY A 138 -20.28 -17.63 -3.28
CA GLY A 138 -18.84 -17.74 -3.43
C GLY A 138 -18.40 -18.87 -4.37
N GLU A 139 -17.22 -18.69 -4.97
CA GLU A 139 -16.64 -19.67 -5.90
C GLU A 139 -15.26 -20.14 -5.40
N GLU A 140 -14.96 -21.42 -5.62
CA GLU A 140 -13.61 -21.94 -5.41
C GLU A 140 -12.67 -21.37 -6.49
N ILE A 141 -11.53 -20.84 -6.07
CA ILE A 141 -10.50 -20.36 -7.01
C ILE A 141 -9.76 -21.58 -7.58
N ILE A 142 -10.21 -22.03 -8.75
CA ILE A 142 -9.60 -23.17 -9.46
C ILE A 142 -8.51 -22.67 -10.41
N ILE A 143 -7.26 -23.07 -10.17
CA ILE A 143 -6.10 -22.73 -11.00
C ILE A 143 -5.53 -24.03 -11.60
N PRO A 144 -5.29 -24.11 -12.93
CA PRO A 144 -4.65 -25.28 -13.53
C PRO A 144 -3.30 -25.61 -12.86
N GLU A 145 -3.07 -26.89 -12.56
CA GLU A 145 -1.90 -27.33 -11.80
C GLU A 145 -0.57 -26.92 -12.45
N GLU A 146 -0.50 -26.96 -13.79
CA GLU A 146 0.65 -26.47 -14.54
C GLU A 146 0.94 -24.98 -14.28
N THR A 147 -0.10 -24.14 -14.29
CA THR A 147 0.01 -22.70 -14.01
C THR A 147 0.41 -22.46 -12.56
N ARG A 148 -0.23 -23.17 -11.62
CA ARG A 148 0.05 -23.06 -10.17
C ARG A 148 1.51 -23.41 -9.85
N LEU A 149 2.02 -24.51 -10.42
CA LEU A 149 3.40 -24.96 -10.21
C LEU A 149 4.41 -23.98 -10.80
N LYS A 150 4.15 -23.43 -12.00
CA LYS A 150 5.03 -22.42 -12.61
C LYS A 150 5.05 -21.12 -11.81
N ALA A 151 3.90 -20.63 -11.36
CA ALA A 151 3.80 -19.42 -10.53
C ALA A 151 4.46 -19.61 -9.15
N LYS A 152 4.40 -20.81 -8.57
CA LYS A 152 5.00 -21.11 -7.27
C LYS A 152 6.52 -20.90 -7.24
N VAL A 153 7.22 -21.13 -8.36
CA VAL A 153 8.70 -21.02 -8.42
C VAL A 153 9.19 -19.64 -7.99
N CYS A 154 8.60 -18.55 -8.52
CA CYS A 154 9.05 -17.21 -8.17
C CYS A 154 8.62 -16.79 -6.76
N ILE A 155 7.47 -17.27 -6.28
CA ILE A 155 6.99 -17.01 -4.91
C ILE A 155 7.90 -17.70 -3.88
N ASP A 156 8.26 -18.95 -4.11
CA ASP A 156 9.16 -19.69 -3.21
C ASP A 156 10.55 -19.06 -3.15
N GLU A 157 11.06 -18.60 -4.30
CA GLU A 157 12.35 -17.91 -4.34
C GLU A 157 12.32 -16.56 -3.63
N MET A 158 11.21 -15.81 -3.73
CA MET A 158 10.98 -14.60 -2.93
C MET A 158 11.04 -14.92 -1.43
N LEU A 159 10.28 -15.91 -0.97
CA LEU A 159 10.27 -16.30 0.45
C LEU A 159 11.63 -16.78 0.95
N ARG A 160 12.42 -17.45 0.11
CA ARG A 160 13.77 -17.92 0.45
C ARG A 160 14.75 -16.76 0.63
N LEU A 161 14.57 -15.66 -0.10
CA LEU A 161 15.45 -14.49 -0.07
C LEU A 161 15.04 -13.46 1.01
N GLY A 162 13.77 -13.42 1.39
CA GLY A 162 13.20 -12.52 2.40
C GLY A 162 12.51 -11.29 1.79
#